data_AF-A0A503NWK7-F1
#
_entry.id   AF-A0A503NWK7-F1
#
_cell.length_a   1.000
_cell.length_b   1.000
_cell.length_c   1.000
_cell.angle_alpha   90.00
_cell.angle_beta   90.00
_cell.angle_gamma   90.00
#
_symmetry.space_group_name_H-M   'P 1'
#
loop_
_entity.id
_entity.type
_entity.pdbx_description
1 polymer ?
#
loop_
_entity_poly.entity_id
_entity_poly.type
_entity_poly.pdbx_seq_one_letter_code
_entity_poly.pdbx_strand_id
1 'polypeptide(L)'
;MADSDNTTTLPLVTHRRAVVGMASADTRSDRNSFVGRNLRAFKHSDSVETLWRRWQDAYDESQRLCRQQHCLEQKLIETVGLSYAKVQSLDGEKLEGAHQDRWDAADGELGYSTTLKAEREAADRAADLLDLLSRTPATSLAGVAAKLDAVLREGQPSEDDPEFPWPQIRSVLEDIVRLGTQA
;
A
#
# COMPACT_ATOMS: atom_id res chain seq x y z
N MET A 1 4.98 -9.72 -38.85
CA MET A 1 4.25 -8.46 -38.69
C MET A 1 3.82 -8.40 -37.23
N ALA A 2 4.53 -7.54 -36.49
CA ALA A 2 4.30 -7.03 -35.12
C ALA A 2 3.84 -8.04 -34.06
N ASP A 3 4.77 -8.57 -33.27
CA ASP A 3 5.31 -8.02 -32.00
C ASP A 3 4.52 -8.60 -30.82
N SER A 4 4.93 -9.81 -30.45
CA SER A 4 4.68 -10.38 -29.13
C SER A 4 6.04 -10.57 -28.47
N ASP A 5 6.00 -10.44 -27.15
CA ASP A 5 7.00 -10.88 -26.19
C ASP A 5 8.10 -9.86 -25.90
N ASN A 6 7.93 -9.14 -24.79
CA ASN A 6 8.64 -9.46 -23.56
C ASN A 6 8.47 -8.30 -22.57
N THR A 7 7.30 -8.22 -21.90
CA THR A 7 7.22 -7.45 -20.65
C THR A 7 7.94 -8.28 -19.59
N THR A 8 9.25 -8.09 -19.50
CA THR A 8 10.04 -8.61 -18.40
C THR A 8 9.70 -7.77 -17.18
N THR A 9 8.60 -8.14 -16.52
CA THR A 9 8.24 -7.61 -15.20
C THR A 9 9.36 -8.00 -14.25
N LEU A 10 10.23 -7.03 -13.94
CA LEU A 10 11.27 -7.17 -12.95
C LEU A 10 10.61 -7.56 -11.61
N PRO A 11 11.03 -8.65 -10.96
CA PRO A 11 10.49 -9.04 -9.67
C PRO A 11 11.22 -8.25 -8.58
N LEU A 12 10.93 -6.96 -8.44
CA LEU A 12 11.35 -6.21 -7.26
C LEU A 12 10.45 -5.03 -6.87
N VAL A 13 9.19 -5.05 -7.30
CA VAL A 13 8.20 -4.05 -6.86
C VAL A 13 7.11 -4.78 -6.10
N THR A 14 7.32 -4.81 -4.79
CA THR A 14 6.29 -4.92 -3.75
C THR A 14 5.26 -6.00 -4.03
N HIS A 15 5.57 -7.21 -3.54
CA HIS A 15 4.58 -8.18 -3.09
C HIS A 15 3.72 -7.48 -2.01
N ARG A 16 2.79 -6.64 -2.44
CA ARG A 16 1.89 -5.86 -1.60
C ARG A 16 1.04 -6.90 -0.90
N ARG A 17 1.42 -7.20 0.34
CA ARG A 17 0.71 -8.07 1.27
C ARG A 17 0.89 -9.58 1.01
N ALA A 18 2.13 -10.05 1.20
CA ALA A 18 2.25 -11.33 1.92
C ALA A 18 1.56 -11.13 3.27
N VAL A 19 0.33 -11.63 3.36
CA VAL A 19 -0.36 -12.14 4.55
C VAL A 19 -0.11 -11.33 5.83
N VAL A 20 -1.18 -10.74 6.35
CA VAL A 20 -1.32 -10.50 7.79
C VAL A 20 -0.87 -11.77 8.54
N GLY A 21 0.40 -11.80 8.99
CA GLY A 21 1.04 -12.91 9.69
C GLY A 21 2.15 -13.63 8.92
N MET A 22 3.41 -13.19 9.05
CA MET A 22 4.48 -13.94 9.76
C MET A 22 5.82 -13.16 9.84
N ALA A 23 6.33 -13.04 11.07
CA ALA A 23 7.70 -12.88 11.56
C ALA A 23 8.75 -11.98 10.83
N SER A 24 9.02 -10.83 11.42
CA SER A 24 10.40 -10.41 11.70
C SER A 24 10.52 -10.13 13.21
N ALA A 25 11.36 -10.91 13.87
CA ALA A 25 11.81 -10.61 15.22
C ALA A 25 12.65 -9.32 15.17
N ASP A 26 12.56 -8.53 16.24
CA ASP A 26 13.27 -7.26 16.43
C ASP A 26 12.78 -6.04 15.62
N THR A 27 11.57 -5.61 15.96
CA THR A 27 11.21 -4.22 16.35
C THR A 27 9.77 -4.21 16.89
N ARG A 28 9.47 -5.11 17.83
CA ARG A 28 8.11 -5.25 18.40
C ARG A 28 7.85 -4.30 19.59
N SER A 29 8.85 -3.54 20.03
CA SER A 29 8.75 -2.72 21.25
C SER A 29 8.11 -1.35 21.01
N ASP A 30 8.41 -0.66 19.90
CA ASP A 30 7.97 0.75 19.73
C ASP A 30 6.59 0.93 19.10
N ARG A 31 6.14 0.00 18.24
CA ARG A 31 4.77 0.05 17.65
C ARG A 31 3.68 0.05 18.73
N ASN A 32 3.87 -0.70 19.82
CA ASN A 32 2.90 -0.78 20.90
C ASN A 32 2.72 0.55 21.66
N SER A 33 3.75 1.41 21.69
CA SER A 33 3.71 2.68 22.42
C SER A 33 2.99 3.80 21.65
N PHE A 34 3.06 3.77 20.31
CA PHE A 34 2.36 4.69 19.41
C PHE A 34 0.90 4.29 19.27
N VAL A 35 0.64 3.01 18.99
CA VAL A 35 -0.70 2.41 18.92
C VAL A 35 -1.42 2.57 20.26
N GLY A 36 -0.75 2.34 21.39
CA GLY A 36 -1.35 2.47 22.73
C GLY A 36 -1.65 3.90 23.19
N ARG A 37 -0.91 4.91 22.70
CA ARG A 37 -1.22 6.33 22.94
C ARG A 37 -2.36 6.81 22.05
N ASN A 38 -2.35 6.41 20.79
CA ASN A 38 -3.41 6.69 19.85
C ASN A 38 -4.73 6.05 20.29
N LEU A 39 -4.78 4.74 20.58
CA LEU A 39 -6.00 4.03 20.97
C LEU A 39 -6.73 4.67 22.17
N ARG A 40 -6.01 5.31 23.11
CA ARG A 40 -6.64 6.04 24.22
C ARG A 40 -7.31 7.35 23.79
N ALA A 41 -6.74 8.05 22.82
CA ALA A 41 -7.35 9.25 22.24
C ALA A 41 -8.52 8.90 21.29
N PHE A 42 -8.44 7.78 20.56
CA PHE A 42 -9.47 7.31 19.62
C PHE A 42 -10.73 6.72 20.29
N LYS A 43 -10.61 6.18 21.51
CA LYS A 43 -11.73 5.58 22.26
C LYS A 43 -12.88 6.54 22.58
N HIS A 44 -12.68 7.85 22.46
CA HIS A 44 -13.64 8.86 22.91
C HIS A 44 -14.42 9.59 21.81
N SER A 45 -14.09 9.42 20.51
CA SER A 45 -14.72 10.23 19.46
C SER A 45 -15.10 9.53 18.14
N ASP A 46 -14.47 8.41 17.77
CA ASP A 46 -14.59 7.97 16.37
C ASP A 46 -15.55 6.80 16.18
N SER A 47 -16.70 7.12 15.56
CA SER A 47 -17.58 6.13 14.93
C SER A 47 -16.78 5.31 13.90
N VAL A 48 -17.19 4.06 13.67
CA VAL A 48 -16.66 3.20 12.60
C VAL A 48 -16.60 3.92 11.25
N GLU A 49 -17.60 4.77 10.98
CA GLU A 49 -17.66 5.59 9.76
C GLU A 49 -16.54 6.62 9.67
N THR A 50 -16.18 7.28 10.79
CA THR A 50 -15.08 8.24 10.83
C THR A 50 -13.74 7.55 10.61
N LEU A 51 -13.53 6.39 11.24
CA LEU A 51 -12.34 5.57 11.03
C LEU A 51 -12.21 5.11 9.58
N TRP A 52 -13.33 4.70 8.98
CA TRP A 52 -13.38 4.29 7.59
C TRP A 52 -13.05 5.43 6.62
N ARG A 53 -13.60 6.64 6.83
CA ARG A 53 -13.24 7.81 6.01
C ARG A 53 -11.76 8.14 6.06
N ARG A 54 -11.19 8.16 7.27
CA ARG A 54 -9.75 8.40 7.44
C ARG A 54 -8.91 7.30 6.80
N TRP A 55 -9.38 6.05 6.88
CA TRP A 55 -8.73 4.93 6.23
C TRP A 55 -8.76 5.10 4.70
N GLN A 56 -9.90 5.49 4.12
CA GLN A 56 -10.04 5.76 2.68
C GLN A 56 -9.06 6.85 2.23
N ASP A 57 -9.00 7.97 2.93
CA ASP A 57 -8.08 9.08 2.60
C ASP A 57 -6.62 8.61 2.59
N ALA A 58 -6.21 7.84 3.61
CA ALA A 58 -4.85 7.32 3.72
C ALA A 58 -4.56 6.25 2.64
N TYR A 59 -5.53 5.40 2.32
CA TYR A 59 -5.41 4.38 1.29
C TYR A 59 -5.27 5.02 -0.09
N ASP A 60 -6.13 5.98 -0.44
CA ASP A 60 -6.09 6.70 -1.72
C ASP A 60 -4.78 7.51 -1.87
N GLU A 61 -4.30 8.12 -0.77
CA GLU A 61 -3.00 8.77 -0.73
C GLU A 61 -1.86 7.78 -1.03
N SER A 62 -1.85 6.61 -0.38
CA SER A 62 -0.87 5.55 -0.66
C SER A 62 -0.93 5.09 -2.11
N GLN A 63 -2.13 4.87 -2.66
CA GLN A 63 -2.29 4.48 -4.07
C GLN A 63 -1.76 5.54 -5.03
N ARG A 64 -2.05 6.83 -4.77
CA ARG A 64 -1.54 7.93 -5.59
C ARG A 64 -0.02 8.02 -5.52
N LEU A 65 0.56 7.91 -4.33
CA LEU A 65 2.01 7.96 -4.13
C LEU A 65 2.72 6.75 -4.75
N CYS A 66 2.12 5.56 -4.72
CA CYS A 66 2.64 4.38 -5.40
C CYS A 66 2.71 4.60 -6.93
N ARG A 67 1.67 5.17 -7.55
CA ARG A 67 1.72 5.53 -8.98
C ARG A 67 2.81 6.56 -9.28
N GLN A 68 2.95 7.58 -8.42
CA GLN A 68 4.00 8.59 -8.55
C GLN A 68 5.40 7.98 -8.42
N GLN A 69 5.60 7.09 -7.45
CA GLN A 69 6.84 6.34 -7.26
C GLN A 69 7.18 5.52 -8.51
N HIS A 70 6.23 4.81 -9.11
CA HIS A 70 6.47 4.02 -10.31
C HIS A 70 6.85 4.91 -11.53
N CYS A 71 6.22 6.08 -11.68
CA CYS A 71 6.60 7.04 -12.73
C CYS A 71 8.02 7.61 -12.51
N LEU A 72 8.40 7.86 -11.26
CA LEU A 72 9.74 8.35 -10.92
C LEU A 72 10.80 7.26 -11.08
N GLU A 73 10.47 6.02 -10.73
CA GLU A 73 11.31 4.84 -10.97
C GLU A 73 11.59 4.67 -12.46
N GLN A 74 10.56 4.75 -13.29
CA GLN A 74 10.72 4.68 -14.75
C GLN A 74 11.66 5.78 -15.26
N LYS A 75 11.50 7.03 -14.78
CA LYS A 75 12.38 8.14 -15.16
C LYS A 75 13.82 7.95 -14.70
N LEU A 76 14.03 7.39 -13.51
CA LEU A 76 15.37 7.04 -13.01
C LEU A 76 16.03 5.99 -13.91
N ILE A 77 15.28 4.96 -14.29
CA ILE A 77 15.73 3.91 -15.21
C ILE A 77 16.07 4.50 -16.59
N GLU A 78 15.25 5.40 -17.13
CA GLU A 78 15.52 6.09 -18.40
C GLU A 78 16.75 6.99 -18.33
N THR A 79 17.02 7.62 -17.17
CA THR A 79 18.12 8.58 -16.99
C THR A 79 19.46 7.91 -16.72
N VAL A 80 19.49 6.91 -15.83
CA VAL A 80 20.73 6.29 -15.34
C VAL A 80 20.97 4.91 -15.95
N GLY A 81 19.92 4.28 -16.50
CA GLY A 81 19.94 2.90 -16.98
C GLY A 81 19.61 1.90 -15.87
N LEU A 82 19.18 0.69 -16.25
CA LEU A 82 19.05 -0.42 -15.29
C LEU A 82 20.43 -0.85 -14.80
N SER A 83 20.67 -0.82 -13.48
CA SER A 83 21.71 -1.71 -12.91
C SER A 83 21.16 -3.12 -12.84
N TYR A 84 21.45 -3.87 -13.88
CA TYR A 84 21.45 -5.33 -13.81
C TYR A 84 22.80 -5.81 -14.32
N ALA A 85 23.86 -5.54 -13.56
CA ALA A 85 25.17 -6.10 -13.83
C ALA A 85 25.73 -6.76 -12.58
N LYS A 86 25.18 -7.94 -12.26
CA LYS A 86 25.86 -8.91 -11.38
C LYS A 86 27.01 -9.54 -12.17
N VAL A 87 28.06 -8.76 -12.45
CA VAL A 87 29.29 -9.29 -13.04
C VAL A 87 30.28 -9.52 -11.90
N GLN A 88 30.52 -10.81 -11.61
CA GLN A 88 31.58 -11.25 -10.72
C GLN A 88 32.94 -10.86 -11.34
N SER A 89 33.39 -9.64 -11.06
CA SER A 89 34.72 -9.13 -11.40
C SER A 89 35.19 -8.21 -10.28
N LEU A 90 36.50 -8.17 -10.01
CA LEU A 90 37.12 -7.24 -9.06
C LEU A 90 36.89 -5.76 -9.43
N ASP A 91 36.54 -5.46 -10.68
CA ASP A 91 36.11 -4.12 -11.13
C ASP A 91 34.61 -3.85 -10.91
N GLY A 92 33.84 -4.86 -10.50
CA GLY A 92 32.39 -4.77 -10.26
C GLY A 92 32.05 -3.82 -9.11
N GLU A 93 32.76 -3.90 -7.98
CA GLU A 93 32.49 -3.05 -6.80
C GLU A 93 32.69 -1.55 -7.10
N LYS A 94 33.69 -1.19 -7.92
CA LYS A 94 33.97 0.20 -8.28
C LYS A 94 32.98 0.75 -9.31
N LEU A 95 32.49 -0.10 -10.21
CA LEU A 95 31.44 0.25 -11.18
C LEU A 95 30.07 0.35 -10.51
N GLU A 96 29.80 -0.50 -9.51
CA GLU A 96 28.61 -0.43 -8.66
C GLU A 96 28.58 0.89 -7.86
N GLY A 97 29.72 1.31 -7.27
CA GLY A 97 29.81 2.59 -6.57
C GLY A 97 29.52 3.80 -7.47
N ALA A 98 30.17 3.87 -8.65
CA ALA A 98 29.94 4.95 -9.60
C ALA A 98 28.51 4.98 -10.17
N HIS A 99 27.87 3.81 -10.27
CA HIS A 99 26.48 3.71 -10.66
C HIS A 99 25.54 4.14 -9.53
N GLN A 100 25.81 3.72 -8.29
CA GLN A 100 25.06 4.13 -7.10
C GLN A 100 25.12 5.65 -6.92
N ASP A 101 26.30 6.27 -7.07
CA ASP A 101 26.45 7.72 -7.00
C ASP A 101 25.59 8.46 -8.04
N ARG A 102 25.45 7.90 -9.25
CA ARG A 102 24.60 8.47 -10.30
C ARG A 102 23.11 8.30 -10.01
N TRP A 103 22.73 7.16 -9.42
CA TRP A 103 21.36 6.94 -8.95
C TRP A 103 21.00 7.87 -7.81
N ASP A 104 21.86 8.01 -6.81
CA ASP A 104 21.64 8.88 -5.67
C ASP A 104 21.58 10.36 -6.10
N ALA A 105 22.40 10.77 -7.07
CA ALA A 105 22.33 12.11 -7.66
C ALA A 105 21.00 12.34 -8.42
N ALA A 106 20.61 11.41 -9.29
CA ALA A 106 19.34 11.50 -10.02
C ALA A 106 18.12 11.42 -9.10
N ASP A 107 18.19 10.63 -8.04
CA ASP A 107 17.18 10.56 -6.98
C ASP A 107 17.05 11.89 -6.24
N GLY A 108 18.17 12.54 -5.91
CA GLY A 108 18.19 13.86 -5.30
C GLY A 108 17.53 14.94 -6.16
N GLU A 109 17.63 14.84 -7.49
CA GLU A 109 16.96 15.75 -8.43
C GLU A 109 15.48 15.43 -8.65
N LEU A 110 15.13 14.14 -8.76
CA LEU A 110 13.78 13.69 -9.08
C LEU A 110 12.87 13.52 -7.85
N GLY A 111 13.46 13.41 -6.66
CA GLY A 111 12.74 13.24 -5.38
C GLY A 111 12.11 11.85 -5.21
N TYR A 112 12.65 10.80 -5.83
CA TYR A 112 12.07 9.47 -5.78
C TYR A 112 12.04 8.89 -4.36
N SER A 113 13.15 8.96 -3.61
CA SER A 113 13.26 8.47 -2.23
C SER A 113 12.32 9.20 -1.28
N THR A 114 12.10 10.50 -1.50
CA THR A 114 11.13 11.29 -0.71
C THR A 114 9.70 10.83 -0.97
N THR A 115 9.35 10.56 -2.23
CA THR A 115 8.03 10.04 -2.62
C THR A 115 7.83 8.63 -2.10
N LEU A 116 8.85 7.77 -2.18
CA LEU A 116 8.85 6.42 -1.64
C LEU A 116 8.67 6.41 -0.12
N LYS A 117 9.29 7.35 0.60
CA LYS A 117 9.10 7.50 2.04
C LYS A 117 7.66 7.94 2.36
N ALA A 118 7.14 8.93 1.67
CA ALA A 118 5.76 9.39 1.85
C ALA A 118 4.74 8.28 1.55
N GLU A 119 4.99 7.48 0.50
CA GLU A 119 4.18 6.31 0.13
C GLU A 119 4.10 5.31 1.30
N ARG A 120 5.26 4.93 1.85
CA ARG A 120 5.34 4.01 3.00
C ARG A 120 4.62 4.56 4.21
N GLU A 121 4.80 5.84 4.53
CA GLU A 121 4.11 6.48 5.65
C GLU A 121 2.59 6.50 5.46
N ALA A 122 2.10 6.73 4.24
CA ALA A 122 0.67 6.67 3.93
C ALA A 122 0.14 5.23 4.01
N ALA A 123 0.89 4.25 3.51
CA ALA A 123 0.55 2.83 3.60
C ALA A 123 0.50 2.34 5.05
N ASP A 124 1.48 2.73 5.89
CA ASP A 124 1.50 2.42 7.32
C ASP A 124 0.29 3.04 8.04
N ARG A 125 -0.06 4.29 7.73
CA ARG A 125 -1.28 4.93 8.26
C ARG A 125 -2.55 4.19 7.86
N ALA A 126 -2.66 3.78 6.59
CA ALA A 126 -3.80 3.01 6.11
C ALA A 126 -3.87 1.64 6.81
N ALA A 127 -2.74 0.96 7.03
CA ALA A 127 -2.71 -0.31 7.75
C ALA A 127 -3.13 -0.18 9.22
N ASP A 128 -2.63 0.84 9.93
CA ASP A 128 -3.01 1.12 11.33
C ASP A 128 -4.50 1.44 11.46
N LEU A 129 -5.04 2.24 10.53
CA LEU A 129 -6.47 2.58 10.50
C LEU A 129 -7.34 1.35 10.17
N LEU A 130 -6.87 0.44 9.30
CA LEU A 130 -7.57 -0.80 8.99
C LEU A 130 -7.63 -1.74 10.21
N ASP A 131 -6.51 -1.90 10.93
CA ASP A 131 -6.49 -2.70 12.16
C ASP A 131 -7.45 -2.11 13.20
N LEU A 132 -7.44 -0.79 13.39
CA LEU A 132 -8.35 -0.11 14.30
C LEU A 132 -9.82 -0.28 13.87
N LEU A 133 -10.12 -0.05 12.58
CA LEU A 133 -11.46 -0.23 12.01
C LEU A 133 -11.97 -1.66 12.22
N SER A 134 -11.10 -2.66 12.02
CA SER A 134 -11.46 -4.08 12.19
C SER A 134 -11.89 -4.39 13.63
N ARG A 135 -11.21 -3.81 14.63
CA ARG A 135 -11.44 -4.05 16.07
C ARG A 135 -12.59 -3.25 16.65
N THR A 136 -12.93 -2.10 16.09
CA THR A 136 -14.01 -1.24 16.58
C THR A 136 -15.37 -1.87 16.27
N PRO A 137 -16.22 -2.25 17.24
CA PRO A 137 -17.51 -2.87 16.96
C PRO A 137 -18.40 -1.97 16.10
N ALA A 138 -19.00 -2.53 15.04
CA ALA A 138 -20.04 -1.83 14.29
C ALA A 138 -21.37 -1.99 15.01
N THR A 139 -22.06 -0.87 15.25
CA THR A 139 -23.40 -0.83 15.87
C THR A 139 -24.51 -0.54 14.86
N SER A 140 -24.16 -0.38 13.57
CA SER A 140 -25.06 -0.08 12.46
C SER A 140 -24.68 -0.90 11.22
N LEU A 141 -25.65 -1.09 10.30
CA LEU A 141 -25.39 -1.69 8.98
C LEU A 141 -24.40 -0.83 8.17
N ALA A 142 -24.45 0.49 8.30
CA ALA A 142 -23.47 1.40 7.69
C ALA A 142 -22.04 1.12 8.20
N GLY A 143 -21.87 0.88 9.51
CA GLY A 143 -20.58 0.49 10.06
C GLY A 143 -20.09 -0.88 9.58
N VAL A 144 -21.00 -1.84 9.36
CA VAL A 144 -20.66 -3.15 8.76
C VAL A 144 -20.24 -2.97 7.31
N ALA A 145 -20.99 -2.18 6.53
CA ALA A 145 -20.66 -1.86 5.13
C ALA A 145 -19.29 -1.18 5.02
N ALA A 146 -19.01 -0.21 5.88
CA ALA A 146 -17.73 0.49 5.94
C ALA A 146 -16.54 -0.46 6.16
N LYS A 147 -16.67 -1.40 7.09
CA LYS A 147 -15.64 -2.44 7.30
C LYS A 147 -15.44 -3.33 6.08
N LEU A 148 -16.54 -3.76 5.46
CA LEU A 148 -16.49 -4.66 4.32
C LEU A 148 -15.91 -3.96 3.07
N ASP A 149 -16.28 -2.70 2.82
CA ASP A 149 -15.67 -1.87 1.77
C ASP A 149 -14.16 -1.74 1.95
N ALA A 150 -13.69 -1.50 3.19
CA ALA A 150 -12.26 -1.42 3.47
C ALA A 150 -11.53 -2.73 3.15
N VAL A 151 -12.09 -3.88 3.57
CA VAL A 151 -11.50 -5.20 3.27
C VAL A 151 -11.50 -5.49 1.77
N LEU A 152 -12.58 -5.15 1.06
CA LEU A 152 -12.69 -5.32 -0.39
C LEU A 152 -11.61 -4.54 -1.10
N ARG A 153 -11.49 -3.24 -0.84
CA ARG A 153 -10.47 -2.37 -1.45
C ARG A 153 -9.04 -2.82 -1.14
N GLU A 154 -8.78 -3.35 0.05
CA GLU A 154 -7.46 -3.85 0.42
C GLU A 154 -7.13 -5.20 -0.26
N GLY A 155 -8.15 -6.02 -0.56
CA GLY A 155 -7.98 -7.40 -0.99
C GLY A 155 -8.16 -7.64 -2.49
N GLN A 156 -9.05 -6.91 -3.15
CA GLN A 156 -9.37 -7.13 -4.55
C GLN A 156 -8.27 -6.54 -5.45
N PRO A 157 -7.82 -7.26 -6.50
CA PRO A 157 -6.81 -6.74 -7.43
C PRO A 157 -7.26 -5.49 -8.18
N SER A 158 -8.55 -5.41 -8.49
CA SER A 158 -9.18 -4.25 -9.16
C SER A 158 -10.63 -4.08 -8.72
N GLU A 159 -11.17 -2.87 -8.84
CA GLU A 159 -12.56 -2.56 -8.41
C GLU A 159 -13.62 -3.40 -9.14
N ASP A 160 -13.32 -3.81 -10.37
CA ASP A 160 -14.22 -4.57 -11.24
C ASP A 160 -13.76 -6.00 -11.48
N ASP A 161 -12.94 -6.53 -10.58
CA ASP A 161 -12.43 -7.90 -10.71
C ASP A 161 -13.61 -8.90 -10.82
N PRO A 162 -13.69 -9.68 -11.92
CA PRO A 162 -14.74 -10.66 -12.13
C PRO A 162 -14.43 -12.01 -11.46
N GLU A 163 -13.22 -12.20 -10.93
CA GLU A 163 -12.79 -13.46 -10.32
C GLU A 163 -13.51 -13.70 -8.99
N PHE A 164 -13.88 -14.96 -8.75
CA PHE A 164 -14.41 -15.37 -7.46
C PHE A 164 -13.37 -15.09 -6.35
N PRO A 165 -13.75 -14.50 -5.20
CA PRO A 165 -15.12 -14.23 -4.72
C PRO A 165 -15.60 -12.78 -4.89
N TRP A 166 -14.91 -11.93 -5.66
CA TRP A 166 -15.13 -10.48 -5.64
C TRP A 166 -16.54 -10.04 -6.06
N PRO A 167 -17.15 -10.60 -7.13
CA PRO A 167 -18.53 -10.24 -7.49
C PRO A 167 -19.54 -10.58 -6.38
N GLN A 168 -19.37 -11.70 -5.69
CA GLN A 168 -20.29 -12.13 -4.63
C GLN A 168 -20.18 -11.24 -3.39
N ILE A 169 -18.96 -10.86 -3.02
CA ILE A 169 -18.75 -9.97 -1.86
C ILE A 169 -19.29 -8.56 -2.16
N ARG A 170 -19.09 -8.04 -3.39
CA ARG A 170 -19.69 -6.75 -3.82
C ARG A 170 -21.22 -6.80 -3.76
N SER A 171 -21.83 -7.87 -4.27
CA SER A 171 -23.29 -8.06 -4.19
C SER A 171 -23.81 -8.06 -2.74
N VAL A 172 -23.11 -8.72 -1.82
CA VAL A 172 -23.47 -8.70 -0.38
C VAL A 172 -23.30 -7.30 0.21
N LEU A 173 -22.25 -6.57 -0.16
CA LEU A 173 -22.04 -5.19 0.30
C LEU A 173 -23.18 -4.27 -0.16
N GLU A 174 -23.60 -4.36 -1.42
CA GLU A 174 -24.73 -3.60 -1.96
C GLU A 174 -26.02 -3.87 -1.19
N ASP A 175 -26.29 -5.14 -0.85
CA ASP A 175 -27.44 -5.53 -0.05
C ASP A 175 -27.39 -4.92 1.36
N ILE A 176 -26.23 -4.94 2.03
CA ILE A 176 -26.03 -4.35 3.36
C ILE A 176 -26.26 -2.83 3.31
N VAL A 177 -25.73 -2.14 2.30
CA VAL A 177 -25.92 -0.70 2.11
C VAL A 177 -27.40 -0.40 1.89
N ARG A 178 -28.09 -1.15 1.01
CA ARG A 178 -29.52 -0.98 0.74
C ARG A 178 -30.34 -1.14 2.02
N LEU A 179 -30.10 -2.19 2.80
CA LEU A 179 -30.80 -2.42 4.07
C LEU A 179 -30.49 -1.35 5.12
N GLY A 180 -29.25 -0.83 5.14
CA GLY A 180 -28.84 0.24 6.05
C GLY A 180 -29.52 1.58 5.77
N THR A 181 -29.94 1.84 4.53
CA THR A 181 -30.68 3.07 4.18
C THR A 181 -32.19 3.01 4.45
N GLN A 182 -32.71 1.83 4.79
CA GLN A 182 -34.14 1.60 5.02
C GLN A 182 -34.52 1.54 6.51
N ALA A 183 -33.54 1.58 7.42
CA ALA A 183 -33.70 1.52 8.87
C ALA A 183 -33.59 2.91 9.51
#